data_AF-A0A6L6D247-F1
#
_entry.id   AF-A0A6L6D247-F1
#
_cell.length_a   1.000
_cell.length_b   1.000
_cell.length_c   1.000
_cell.angle_alpha   90.00
_cell.angle_beta   90.00
_cell.angle_gamma   90.00
#
_symmetry.space_group_name_H-M   'P 1'
#
loop_
_entity.id
_entity.type
_entity.pdbx_description
1 polymer ?
#
loop_
_entity_poly.entity_id
_entity_poly.type
_entity_poly.pdbx_seq_one_letter_code
_entity_poly.pdbx_strand_id
1 'polypeptide(L)'
;MDDYLVLTVSGLDQSGTTAGVTRILSNYPLVITQLQQIVLQGELVLGLTLKKHAHIDNEEIQKDVESFVQPRGMTVRVATSKQGQATTELQLLVTVLGNPLTPGAVAAITGVIAGHGANIDRIRQIAEYPVTAIEFEISGASQENLRSALADVARANSIDIAVQRASLDRRGVHLVVLDVDSTLIRQEVIDILARFAGVEEQVSDITHRAMNGELDFAESLNQRVSLLAGLPVSALAEARSEIQFTPGAATLCRTLHRLGFHVALVSGGFSEIVTPLAAELGVVNVRANHLDVVDGLLTGKLNGEIVDRSGKAQALQDFAERFGVPMSRTIAVGDGANDLDMLNAAALGIAFNAKPFVRDRADSALTSPYLDTILYLMGINRAEIEQADSQDATR
;
A
#
# COMPACT_ATOMS: atom_id res chain seq x y z
N MET A 1 -4.97 -14.41 -44.15
CA MET A 1 -3.50 -14.35 -44.08
C MET A 1 -3.15 -14.14 -42.62
N ASP A 2 -1.99 -14.61 -42.18
CA ASP A 2 -1.51 -14.21 -40.85
C ASP A 2 -0.96 -12.79 -40.95
N ASP A 3 -1.80 -11.84 -40.55
CA ASP A 3 -1.55 -10.41 -40.76
C ASP A 3 -0.46 -9.85 -39.83
N TYR A 4 -0.03 -10.62 -38.82
CA TYR A 4 0.96 -10.21 -37.83
C TYR A 4 2.18 -11.13 -37.80
N LEU A 5 3.35 -10.51 -37.66
CA LEU A 5 4.64 -11.12 -37.36
C LEU A 5 5.00 -10.80 -35.91
N VAL A 6 5.32 -11.81 -35.12
CA VAL A 6 5.82 -11.67 -33.75
C VAL A 6 7.29 -12.03 -33.75
N LEU A 7 8.15 -11.07 -33.43
CA LEU A 7 9.60 -11.22 -33.39
C LEU A 7 10.08 -11.06 -31.95
N THR A 8 10.87 -12.02 -31.47
CA THR A 8 11.47 -11.98 -30.13
C THR A 8 12.98 -12.11 -30.26
N VAL A 9 13.74 -11.12 -29.82
CA VAL A 9 15.20 -11.18 -29.69
C VAL A 9 15.57 -11.37 -28.24
N SER A 10 16.45 -12.31 -27.92
CA SER A 10 16.88 -12.58 -26.54
C SER A 10 18.36 -12.97 -26.43
N GLY A 11 19.01 -12.56 -25.34
CA GLY A 11 20.39 -12.89 -25.00
C GLY A 11 21.07 -11.75 -24.24
N LEU A 12 22.39 -11.84 -24.05
CA LEU A 12 23.17 -10.81 -23.35
C LEU A 12 22.95 -9.42 -23.94
N ASP A 13 22.61 -8.47 -23.07
CA ASP A 13 22.33 -7.08 -23.42
C ASP A 13 23.55 -6.40 -24.03
N GLN A 14 23.31 -5.66 -25.10
CA GLN A 14 24.34 -4.93 -25.82
C GLN A 14 23.77 -3.61 -26.34
N SER A 15 24.57 -2.56 -26.21
CA SER A 15 24.20 -1.25 -26.72
C SER A 15 23.94 -1.29 -28.23
N GLY A 16 22.82 -0.68 -28.65
CA GLY A 16 22.42 -0.58 -30.04
C GLY A 16 21.64 -1.78 -30.60
N THR A 17 21.35 -2.83 -29.81
CA THR A 17 20.54 -3.97 -30.26
C THR A 17 19.17 -3.54 -30.80
N THR A 18 18.41 -2.76 -30.02
CA THR A 18 17.09 -2.25 -30.43
C THR A 18 17.17 -1.41 -31.70
N ALA A 19 18.18 -0.54 -31.79
CA ALA A 19 18.38 0.33 -32.94
C ALA A 19 18.76 -0.45 -34.21
N GLY A 20 19.57 -1.50 -34.08
CA GLY A 20 19.95 -2.35 -35.20
C GLY A 20 18.80 -3.20 -35.72
N VAL A 21 18.06 -3.87 -34.82
CA VAL A 21 16.90 -4.69 -35.17
C VAL A 21 15.82 -3.84 -35.86
N THR A 22 15.46 -2.68 -35.29
CA THR A 22 14.45 -1.80 -35.89
C THR A 22 14.89 -1.19 -37.21
N ARG A 23 16.19 -0.93 -37.41
CA ARG A 23 16.75 -0.51 -38.70
C ARG A 23 16.59 -1.58 -39.77
N ILE A 24 16.88 -2.84 -39.46
CA ILE A 24 16.68 -3.96 -40.39
C ILE A 24 15.20 -4.08 -40.76
N LEU A 25 14.32 -4.07 -39.76
CA LEU A 25 12.87 -4.18 -39.97
C LEU A 25 12.28 -3.02 -40.80
N SER A 26 12.92 -1.84 -40.78
CA SER A 26 12.48 -0.69 -41.58
C SER A 26 12.59 -0.88 -43.09
N ASN A 27 13.34 -1.91 -43.55
CA ASN A 27 13.44 -2.27 -44.97
C ASN A 27 12.21 -3.03 -45.50
N TYR A 28 11.29 -3.44 -44.62
CA TYR A 28 10.11 -4.24 -44.97
C TYR A 28 8.81 -3.44 -44.78
N PRO A 29 7.72 -3.78 -45.50
CA PRO A 29 6.42 -3.11 -45.35
C PRO A 29 5.67 -3.59 -44.09
N LEU A 30 6.27 -3.29 -42.93
CA LEU A 30 5.81 -3.64 -41.59
C LEU A 30 5.44 -2.38 -40.81
N VAL A 31 4.43 -2.47 -39.95
CA VAL A 31 4.09 -1.43 -38.97
C VAL A 31 4.14 -2.04 -37.58
N ILE A 32 4.89 -1.40 -36.68
CA ILE A 32 4.96 -1.81 -35.27
C ILE A 32 3.59 -1.56 -34.63
N THR A 33 2.97 -2.61 -34.11
CA THR A 33 1.77 -2.51 -33.27
C THR A 33 2.07 -2.68 -31.78
N GLN A 34 3.17 -3.36 -31.44
CA GLN A 34 3.66 -3.49 -30.07
C GLN A 34 5.18 -3.60 -30.08
N LEU A 35 5.83 -2.91 -29.15
CA LEU A 35 7.27 -2.94 -28.93
C LEU A 35 7.51 -2.94 -27.42
N GLN A 36 8.14 -4.01 -26.92
CA GLN A 36 8.46 -4.17 -25.51
C GLN A 36 9.90 -4.63 -25.36
N GLN A 37 10.61 -4.07 -24.38
CA GLN A 37 11.96 -4.49 -24.02
C GLN A 37 12.09 -4.55 -22.52
N ILE A 38 12.79 -5.58 -22.04
CA ILE A 38 13.24 -5.69 -20.66
C ILE A 38 14.69 -6.17 -20.62
N VAL A 39 15.45 -5.67 -19.65
CA VAL A 39 16.80 -6.16 -19.35
C VAL A 39 16.78 -6.63 -17.91
N LEU A 40 17.11 -7.91 -17.69
CA LEU A 40 17.13 -8.56 -16.38
C LEU A 40 18.50 -9.15 -16.15
N GLN A 41 19.25 -8.61 -15.18
CA GLN A 41 20.60 -9.08 -14.83
C GLN A 41 21.55 -9.20 -16.05
N GLY A 42 21.44 -8.26 -17.00
CA GLY A 42 22.25 -8.24 -18.21
C GLY A 42 21.72 -9.11 -19.36
N GLU A 43 20.59 -9.80 -19.20
CA GLU A 43 19.89 -10.49 -20.29
C GLU A 43 18.78 -9.59 -20.85
N LEU A 44 18.81 -9.33 -22.15
CA LEU A 44 17.80 -8.57 -22.86
C LEU A 44 16.76 -9.50 -23.46
N VAL A 45 15.48 -9.11 -23.37
CA VAL A 45 14.39 -9.64 -24.18
C VAL A 45 13.69 -8.48 -24.88
N LEU A 46 13.67 -8.49 -26.20
CA LEU A 46 13.01 -7.50 -27.07
C LEU A 46 11.91 -8.20 -27.88
N GLY A 47 10.66 -7.85 -27.59
CA GLY A 47 9.48 -8.33 -28.29
C GLY A 47 8.89 -7.27 -29.22
N LEU A 48 8.64 -7.64 -30.47
CA LEU A 48 7.93 -6.82 -31.45
C LEU A 48 6.73 -7.59 -32.00
N THR A 49 5.58 -6.93 -32.07
CA THR A 49 4.45 -7.38 -32.90
C THR A 49 4.29 -6.40 -34.04
N LEU A 50 4.30 -6.92 -35.26
CA LEU A 50 4.42 -6.15 -36.49
C LEU A 50 3.27 -6.54 -37.42
N LYS A 51 2.46 -5.58 -37.84
CA LYS A 51 1.42 -5.78 -38.84
C LYS A 51 2.02 -5.71 -40.25
N LYS A 52 1.68 -6.67 -41.09
CA LYS A 52 2.11 -6.71 -42.50
C LYS A 52 1.18 -5.89 -43.37
N HIS A 53 1.74 -5.02 -44.20
CA HIS A 53 0.98 -4.24 -45.21
C HIS A 53 1.08 -4.80 -46.63
N ALA A 54 1.97 -5.77 -46.85
CA ALA A 54 2.10 -6.53 -48.09
C ALA A 54 2.45 -7.98 -47.77
N HIS A 55 2.47 -8.84 -48.79
CA HIS A 55 3.05 -10.17 -48.66
C HIS A 55 4.56 -10.04 -48.47
N ILE A 56 5.09 -10.65 -47.43
CA ILE A 56 6.53 -10.65 -47.09
C ILE A 56 6.90 -12.06 -46.66
N ASP A 57 8.10 -12.50 -47.05
CA ASP A 57 8.68 -13.75 -46.57
C ASP A 57 9.19 -13.58 -45.13
N ASN A 58 8.64 -14.37 -44.21
CA ASN A 58 9.05 -14.34 -42.82
C ASN A 58 10.46 -14.90 -42.63
N GLU A 59 10.87 -15.85 -43.48
CA GLU A 59 12.20 -16.48 -43.40
C GLU A 59 13.29 -15.46 -43.78
N GLU A 60 13.01 -14.59 -44.75
CA GLU A 60 13.91 -13.50 -45.13
C GLU A 60 14.10 -12.50 -43.98
N ILE A 61 13.01 -12.05 -43.36
CA ILE A 61 13.07 -11.16 -42.18
C ILE A 61 13.85 -11.82 -41.04
N GLN A 62 13.55 -13.09 -40.77
CA GLN A 62 14.24 -13.85 -39.71
C GLN A 62 15.74 -13.89 -39.99
N LYS A 63 16.15 -14.26 -41.20
CA LYS A 63 17.56 -14.36 -41.60
C LYS A 63 18.30 -13.03 -41.48
N ASP A 64 17.69 -11.93 -41.92
CA ASP A 64 18.30 -10.61 -41.85
C ASP A 64 18.52 -10.18 -40.40
N VAL A 65 17.53 -10.40 -39.52
CA VAL A 65 17.66 -10.13 -38.09
C VAL A 65 18.67 -11.08 -37.43
N GLU A 66 18.64 -12.38 -37.74
CA GLU A 66 19.60 -13.39 -37.27
C GLU A 66 21.04 -12.99 -37.58
N SER A 67 21.30 -12.52 -38.81
CA SER A 67 22.63 -12.11 -39.25
C SER A 67 23.21 -10.96 -38.40
N PHE A 68 22.34 -10.14 -37.83
CA PHE A 68 22.74 -9.04 -36.94
C PHE A 68 22.87 -9.49 -35.48
N VAL A 69 21.98 -10.35 -34.97
CA VAL A 69 21.93 -10.70 -33.55
C VAL A 69 22.81 -11.90 -33.17
N GLN A 70 23.02 -12.87 -34.06
CA GLN A 70 23.84 -14.06 -33.75
C GLN A 70 25.31 -13.73 -33.46
N PRO A 71 26.00 -12.84 -34.20
CA PRO A 71 27.38 -12.46 -33.87
C PRO A 71 27.53 -11.78 -32.50
N ARG A 72 26.41 -11.30 -31.94
CA ARG A 72 26.32 -10.69 -30.61
C ARG A 72 25.97 -11.72 -29.54
N GLY A 73 25.90 -13.01 -29.87
CA GLY A 73 25.53 -14.07 -28.92
C GLY A 73 24.03 -14.06 -28.56
N MET A 74 23.20 -13.42 -29.38
CA MET A 74 21.76 -13.34 -29.17
C MET A 74 21.01 -14.22 -30.17
N THR A 75 19.80 -14.63 -29.80
CA THR A 75 18.90 -15.42 -30.64
C THR A 75 17.70 -14.60 -31.06
N VAL A 76 17.07 -14.97 -32.17
CA VAL A 76 15.78 -14.43 -32.57
C VAL A 76 14.82 -15.59 -32.85
N ARG A 77 13.56 -15.39 -32.45
CA ARG A 77 12.44 -16.27 -32.77
C ARG A 77 11.40 -15.46 -33.52
N VAL A 78 10.90 -16.03 -34.61
CA VAL A 78 9.82 -15.46 -35.41
C VAL A 78 8.61 -16.38 -35.36
N ALA A 79 7.43 -15.80 -35.13
CA ALA A 79 6.15 -16.49 -35.16
C ALA A 79 5.11 -15.64 -35.91
N THR A 80 4.00 -16.25 -36.33
CA THR A 80 2.87 -15.54 -36.93
C THR A 80 1.66 -15.55 -36.01
N SER A 81 0.82 -14.52 -36.11
CA SER A 81 -0.45 -14.43 -35.38
C SER A 81 -1.55 -13.85 -36.26
N LYS A 82 -2.80 -14.26 -35.99
CA LYS A 82 -4.01 -13.72 -36.61
C LYS A 82 -4.59 -12.52 -35.86
N GLN A 83 -4.20 -12.32 -34.60
CA GLN A 83 -4.68 -11.23 -33.75
C GLN A 83 -3.49 -10.48 -33.13
N GLY A 84 -3.59 -9.15 -33.02
CA GLY A 84 -2.78 -8.41 -32.07
C GLY A 84 -3.27 -8.78 -30.67
N GLN A 85 -2.37 -9.24 -29.79
CA GLN A 85 -2.74 -9.59 -28.42
C GLN A 85 -3.33 -8.36 -27.72
N ALA A 86 -4.66 -8.34 -27.56
CA ALA A 86 -5.34 -7.41 -26.68
C ALA A 86 -5.70 -8.18 -25.41
N THR A 87 -5.01 -7.90 -24.30
CA THR A 87 -5.35 -8.46 -22.98
C THR A 87 -6.56 -7.69 -22.44
N THR A 88 -7.76 -8.25 -22.60
CA THR A 88 -9.01 -7.74 -22.02
C THR A 88 -9.33 -8.33 -20.65
N GLU A 89 -8.41 -9.09 -20.05
CA GLU A 89 -8.63 -9.71 -18.75
C GLU A 89 -8.45 -8.70 -17.61
N LEU A 90 -9.28 -8.85 -16.57
CA LEU A 90 -9.15 -8.08 -15.35
C LEU A 90 -7.78 -8.36 -14.73
N GLN A 91 -6.95 -7.32 -14.64
CA GLN A 91 -5.65 -7.40 -14.02
C GLN A 91 -5.77 -7.17 -12.51
N LEU A 92 -5.16 -8.06 -11.75
CA LEU A 92 -5.00 -7.98 -10.30
C LEU A 92 -3.53 -7.73 -9.98
N LEU A 93 -3.32 -7.10 -8.83
CA LEU A 93 -2.00 -6.88 -8.25
C LEU A 93 -1.97 -7.58 -6.90
N VAL A 94 -1.00 -8.47 -6.74
CA VAL A 94 -0.73 -9.13 -5.47
C VAL A 94 0.57 -8.58 -4.94
N THR A 95 0.50 -7.71 -3.94
CA THR A 95 1.68 -7.16 -3.25
C THR A 95 1.97 -8.03 -2.04
N VAL A 96 3.19 -8.55 -1.95
CA VAL A 96 3.65 -9.46 -0.90
C VAL A 96 4.78 -8.79 -0.14
N LEU A 97 4.69 -8.74 1.18
CA LEU A 97 5.74 -8.24 2.05
C LEU A 97 6.19 -9.35 3.00
N GLY A 98 7.51 -9.56 3.11
CA GLY A 98 8.07 -10.57 4.00
C GLY A 98 9.43 -10.15 4.54
N ASN A 99 9.74 -10.60 5.75
CA ASN A 99 11.03 -10.35 6.40
C ASN A 99 11.46 -11.56 7.27
N PRO A 100 12.08 -12.60 6.69
CA PRO A 100 12.45 -12.73 5.28
C PRO A 100 11.29 -13.20 4.39
N LEU A 101 11.31 -12.86 3.10
CA LEU A 101 10.45 -13.49 2.09
C LEU A 101 11.16 -14.74 1.54
N THR A 102 10.70 -15.93 1.90
CA THR A 102 11.38 -17.18 1.52
C THR A 102 10.92 -17.72 0.16
N PRO A 103 11.76 -18.50 -0.56
CA PRO A 103 11.32 -19.19 -1.78
C PRO A 103 10.10 -20.11 -1.57
N GLY A 104 9.98 -20.73 -0.39
CA GLY A 104 8.82 -21.55 -0.04
C GLY A 104 7.53 -20.73 0.05
N ALA A 105 7.60 -19.55 0.65
CA ALA A 105 6.48 -18.60 0.68
C ALA A 105 6.08 -18.17 -0.75
N VAL A 106 7.06 -17.82 -1.60
CA VAL A 106 6.80 -17.47 -3.00
C VAL A 106 6.17 -18.64 -3.75
N ALA A 107 6.66 -19.87 -3.56
CA ALA A 107 6.07 -21.06 -4.19
C ALA A 107 4.63 -21.33 -3.73
N ALA A 108 4.31 -21.08 -2.45
CA ALA A 108 2.94 -21.20 -1.95
C ALA A 108 2.00 -20.15 -2.59
N ILE A 109 2.46 -18.91 -2.70
CA ILE A 109 1.71 -17.82 -3.34
C ILE A 109 1.45 -18.14 -4.82
N THR A 110 2.51 -18.44 -5.58
CA THR A 110 2.39 -18.71 -7.02
C THR A 110 1.64 -20.00 -7.31
N GLY A 111 1.74 -21.01 -6.43
CA GLY A 111 0.93 -22.23 -6.48
C GLY A 111 -0.57 -21.95 -6.32
N VAL A 112 -0.96 -21.08 -5.38
CA VAL A 112 -2.36 -20.67 -5.22
C VAL A 112 -2.86 -19.88 -6.42
N ILE A 113 -2.06 -18.94 -6.95
CA ILE A 113 -2.39 -18.17 -8.17
C ILE A 113 -2.66 -19.14 -9.34
N ALA A 114 -1.73 -20.05 -9.60
CA ALA A 114 -1.86 -21.04 -10.67
C ALA A 114 -3.04 -22.00 -10.46
N GLY A 115 -3.30 -22.43 -9.23
CA GLY A 115 -4.43 -23.29 -8.86
C GLY A 115 -5.80 -22.66 -9.14
N HIS A 116 -5.87 -21.33 -9.23
CA HIS A 116 -7.08 -20.58 -9.63
C HIS A 116 -7.16 -20.32 -11.14
N GLY A 117 -6.26 -20.89 -11.94
CA GLY A 117 -6.21 -20.70 -13.39
C GLY A 117 -5.68 -19.34 -13.83
N ALA A 118 -5.08 -18.57 -12.91
CA ALA A 118 -4.55 -17.25 -13.19
C ALA A 118 -3.11 -17.32 -13.72
N ASN A 119 -2.77 -16.35 -14.57
CA ASN A 119 -1.41 -16.18 -15.07
C ASN A 119 -0.69 -15.07 -14.30
N ILE A 120 0.61 -15.21 -14.08
CA ILE A 120 1.47 -14.13 -13.61
C ILE A 120 2.08 -13.46 -14.85
N ASP A 121 1.62 -12.26 -15.16
CA ASP A 121 2.07 -11.51 -16.32
C ASP A 121 3.41 -10.83 -16.07
N ARG A 122 3.63 -10.38 -14.83
CA ARG A 122 4.85 -9.67 -14.43
C ARG A 122 5.09 -9.81 -12.94
N ILE A 123 6.37 -9.81 -12.57
CA ILE A 123 6.82 -9.70 -11.17
C ILE A 123 7.72 -8.47 -11.09
N ARG A 124 7.49 -7.63 -10.08
CA ARG A 124 8.30 -6.43 -9.81
C ARG A 124 8.77 -6.42 -8.37
N GLN A 125 10.02 -6.05 -8.17
CA GLN A 125 10.53 -5.75 -6.84
C GLN A 125 10.14 -4.31 -6.47
N ILE A 126 9.53 -4.15 -5.29
CA ILE A 126 9.08 -2.86 -4.76
C ILE A 126 10.05 -2.36 -3.67
N ALA A 127 10.55 -3.27 -2.83
CA ALA A 127 11.51 -2.93 -1.78
C ALA A 127 12.40 -4.12 -1.40
N GLU A 128 13.63 -3.82 -0.97
CA GLU A 128 14.55 -4.78 -0.32
C GLU A 128 14.56 -4.63 1.20
N TYR A 129 14.27 -3.42 1.69
CA TYR A 129 14.32 -2.99 3.08
C TYR A 129 13.18 -1.96 3.33
N PRO A 130 12.64 -1.82 4.56
CA PRO A 130 12.90 -2.60 5.77
C PRO A 130 12.30 -4.01 5.74
N VAL A 131 11.50 -4.28 4.71
CA VAL A 131 10.98 -5.60 4.37
C VAL A 131 11.15 -5.82 2.88
N THR A 132 11.28 -7.08 2.48
CA THR A 132 11.23 -7.44 1.07
C THR A 132 9.79 -7.31 0.57
N ALA A 133 9.56 -6.48 -0.44
CA ALA A 133 8.26 -6.28 -1.05
C ALA A 133 8.30 -6.61 -2.54
N ILE A 134 7.39 -7.45 -3.01
CA ILE A 134 7.26 -7.88 -4.40
C ILE A 134 5.80 -7.73 -4.84
N GLU A 135 5.58 -7.19 -6.05
CA GLU A 135 4.26 -7.09 -6.66
C GLU A 135 4.16 -8.06 -7.86
N PHE A 136 3.11 -8.89 -7.86
CA PHE A 136 2.74 -9.76 -8.96
C PHE A 136 1.58 -9.13 -9.74
N GLU A 137 1.74 -8.90 -11.03
CA GLU A 137 0.66 -8.57 -11.95
C GLU A 137 0.05 -9.87 -12.47
N ILE A 138 -1.25 -10.03 -12.30
CA ILE A 138 -1.97 -11.28 -12.51
C ILE A 138 -3.17 -11.06 -13.42
N SER A 139 -3.39 -11.97 -14.37
CA SER A 139 -4.62 -12.03 -15.18
C SER A 139 -5.38 -13.33 -14.94
N GLY A 140 -6.66 -13.36 -15.32
CA GLY A 140 -7.45 -14.59 -15.37
C GLY A 140 -8.10 -15.04 -14.06
N ALA A 141 -8.03 -14.26 -12.97
CA ALA A 141 -8.68 -14.59 -11.68
C ALA A 141 -9.65 -13.51 -11.17
N SER A 142 -10.59 -13.93 -10.32
CA SER A 142 -11.41 -13.00 -9.53
C SER A 142 -10.65 -12.55 -8.28
N GLN A 143 -10.80 -11.27 -7.94
CA GLN A 143 -10.15 -10.68 -6.76
C GLN A 143 -10.60 -11.38 -5.46
N GLU A 144 -11.89 -11.66 -5.33
CA GLU A 144 -12.48 -12.22 -4.11
C GLU A 144 -11.94 -13.62 -3.80
N ASN A 145 -11.92 -14.50 -4.81
CA ASN A 145 -11.43 -15.87 -4.66
C ASN A 145 -9.94 -15.87 -4.30
N LEU A 146 -9.16 -15.06 -5.03
CA LEU A 146 -7.72 -15.01 -4.82
C LEU A 146 -7.34 -14.40 -3.46
N ARG A 147 -8.05 -13.35 -3.02
CA ARG A 147 -7.86 -12.74 -1.70
C ARG A 147 -8.09 -13.74 -0.59
N SER A 148 -9.21 -14.48 -0.64
CA SER A 148 -9.52 -15.48 0.39
C SER A 148 -8.47 -16.58 0.45
N ALA A 149 -8.04 -17.12 -0.70
CA ALA A 149 -7.06 -18.19 -0.74
C ALA A 149 -5.65 -17.74 -0.30
N LEU A 150 -5.24 -16.52 -0.66
CA LEU A 150 -3.95 -15.98 -0.27
C LEU A 150 -3.88 -15.57 1.21
N ALA A 151 -5.01 -15.28 1.86
CA ALA A 151 -5.04 -14.99 3.30
C ALA A 151 -4.55 -16.18 4.16
N ASP A 152 -4.87 -17.42 3.76
CA ASP A 152 -4.35 -18.62 4.41
C ASP A 152 -2.83 -18.76 4.23
N VAL A 153 -2.34 -18.49 3.01
CA VAL A 153 -0.90 -18.51 2.70
C VAL A 153 -0.15 -17.46 3.50
N ALA A 154 -0.69 -16.25 3.61
CA ALA A 154 -0.13 -15.15 4.39
C ALA A 154 0.10 -15.58 5.86
N ARG A 155 -0.93 -16.14 6.50
CA ARG A 155 -0.85 -16.66 7.89
C ARG A 155 0.15 -17.80 8.04
N ALA A 156 0.11 -18.77 7.14
CA ALA A 156 0.95 -19.97 7.23
C ALA A 156 2.45 -19.67 7.04
N ASN A 157 2.78 -18.58 6.34
CA ASN A 157 4.15 -18.21 6.02
C ASN A 157 4.65 -16.97 6.77
N SER A 158 3.83 -16.38 7.66
CA SER A 158 4.14 -15.13 8.38
C SER A 158 4.57 -13.99 7.45
N ILE A 159 3.79 -13.78 6.39
CA ILE A 159 3.98 -12.71 5.41
C ILE A 159 2.69 -11.91 5.28
N ASP A 160 2.81 -10.70 4.76
CA ASP A 160 1.65 -9.85 4.45
C ASP A 160 1.36 -9.92 2.95
N ILE A 161 0.07 -10.02 2.60
CA ILE A 161 -0.38 -10.07 1.20
C ILE A 161 -1.58 -9.13 1.03
N ALA A 162 -1.50 -8.25 0.04
CA ALA A 162 -2.60 -7.41 -0.41
C ALA A 162 -3.00 -7.78 -1.85
N VAL A 163 -4.30 -7.90 -2.11
CA VAL A 163 -4.85 -8.19 -3.45
C VAL A 163 -5.72 -7.04 -3.92
N GLN A 164 -5.22 -6.29 -4.90
CA GLN A 164 -5.86 -5.08 -5.43
C GLN A 164 -6.20 -5.25 -6.91
N ARG A 165 -7.14 -4.45 -7.42
CA ARG A 165 -7.38 -4.34 -8.86
C ARG A 165 -6.33 -3.43 -9.49
N ALA A 166 -5.81 -3.80 -10.65
CA ALA A 166 -5.03 -2.90 -11.49
C ALA A 166 -5.99 -1.94 -12.22
N SER A 167 -6.52 -0.95 -11.49
CA SER A 167 -7.41 0.07 -12.05
C SER A 167 -6.72 1.44 -12.18
N LEU A 168 -7.31 2.32 -12.97
CA LEU A 168 -6.90 3.73 -13.05
C LEU A 168 -7.03 4.46 -11.71
N ASP A 169 -7.84 3.97 -10.78
CA ASP A 169 -8.01 4.60 -9.47
C ASP A 169 -6.78 4.47 -8.57
N ARG A 170 -5.85 3.54 -8.85
CA ARG A 170 -4.52 3.55 -8.23
C ARG A 170 -3.65 4.74 -8.67
N ARG A 171 -4.13 5.56 -9.60
CA ARG A 171 -3.43 6.77 -10.09
C ARG A 171 -4.15 8.01 -9.60
N GLY A 172 -3.37 9.07 -9.41
CA GLY A 172 -3.86 10.36 -8.93
C GLY A 172 -3.77 10.52 -7.42
N VAL A 173 -4.30 11.65 -6.95
CA VAL A 173 -4.27 12.05 -5.54
C VAL A 173 -5.20 11.15 -4.72
N HIS A 174 -4.68 10.60 -3.64
CA HIS A 174 -5.46 9.85 -2.65
C HIS A 174 -5.60 10.64 -1.35
N LEU A 175 -6.60 10.24 -0.57
CA LEU A 175 -6.73 10.58 0.84
C LEU A 175 -6.31 9.38 1.67
N VAL A 176 -5.31 9.56 2.54
CA VAL A 176 -4.88 8.56 3.52
C VAL A 176 -5.31 9.03 4.90
N VAL A 177 -6.15 8.24 5.56
CA VAL A 177 -6.63 8.48 6.92
C VAL A 177 -6.00 7.47 7.86
N LEU A 178 -5.31 7.95 8.89
CA LEU A 178 -4.62 7.12 9.87
C LEU A 178 -5.31 7.23 11.23
N ASP A 179 -5.49 6.10 11.90
CA ASP A 179 -5.60 6.11 13.36
C ASP A 179 -4.29 6.56 14.00
N VAL A 180 -4.36 6.98 15.27
CA VAL A 180 -3.24 7.54 16.01
C VAL A 180 -2.66 6.52 16.97
N ASP A 181 -3.38 6.19 18.03
CA ASP A 181 -2.96 5.24 19.05
C ASP A 181 -2.68 3.88 18.41
N SER A 182 -1.59 3.22 18.81
CA SER A 182 -1.15 1.92 18.27
C SER A 182 -0.96 1.81 16.73
N THR A 183 -1.08 2.93 16.00
CA THR A 183 -0.96 3.00 14.53
C THR A 183 0.08 4.06 14.13
N LEU A 184 -0.24 5.36 14.21
CA LEU A 184 0.72 6.44 13.94
C LEU A 184 1.80 6.51 15.03
N ILE A 185 1.40 6.26 16.27
CA ILE A 185 2.26 6.21 17.45
C ILE A 185 2.19 4.82 18.08
N ARG A 186 3.20 4.48 18.88
CA ARG A 186 3.33 3.13 19.44
C ARG A 186 2.53 2.90 20.73
N GLN A 187 2.08 3.98 21.36
CA GLN A 187 1.44 3.96 22.67
C GLN A 187 -0.05 4.26 22.55
N GLU A 188 -0.77 3.95 23.62
CA GLU A 188 -2.11 4.47 23.91
C GLU A 188 -1.97 5.75 24.73
N VAL A 189 -2.40 6.89 24.19
CA VAL A 189 -2.25 8.20 24.86
C VAL A 189 -2.93 8.21 26.23
N ILE A 190 -4.10 7.57 26.35
CA ILE A 190 -4.85 7.55 27.60
C ILE A 190 -4.12 6.81 28.73
N ASP A 191 -3.34 5.78 28.41
CA ASP A 191 -2.57 5.02 29.40
C ASP A 191 -1.40 5.86 29.92
N ILE A 192 -0.77 6.65 29.04
CA ILE A 192 0.26 7.63 29.45
C ILE A 192 -0.36 8.65 30.42
N LEU A 193 -1.52 9.23 30.08
CA LEU A 193 -2.20 10.19 30.96
C LEU A 193 -2.65 9.57 32.29
N ALA A 194 -3.09 8.32 32.28
CA ALA A 194 -3.46 7.58 33.48
C ALA A 194 -2.28 7.45 34.44
N ARG A 195 -1.06 7.26 33.94
CA ARG A 195 0.17 7.26 34.75
C ARG A 195 0.43 8.60 35.41
N PHE A 196 0.33 9.70 34.66
CA PHE A 196 0.47 11.04 35.25
C PHE A 196 -0.60 11.34 36.31
N ALA A 197 -1.79 10.76 36.16
CA ALA A 197 -2.88 10.87 37.13
C ALA A 197 -2.82 9.83 38.28
N GLY A 198 -1.91 8.85 38.22
CA GLY A 198 -1.79 7.79 39.22
C GLY A 198 -2.96 6.78 39.22
N VAL A 199 -3.61 6.59 38.07
CA VAL A 199 -4.83 5.77 37.91
C VAL A 199 -4.70 4.68 36.83
N GLU A 200 -3.48 4.24 36.53
CA GLU A 200 -3.19 3.24 35.48
C GLU A 200 -3.98 1.94 35.67
N GLU A 201 -4.03 1.42 36.90
CA GLU A 201 -4.70 0.17 37.22
C GLU A 201 -6.20 0.25 36.95
N GLN A 202 -6.85 1.37 37.34
CA GLN A 202 -8.27 1.60 37.10
C GLN A 202 -8.59 1.76 35.62
N VAL A 203 -7.75 2.49 34.87
CA VAL A 203 -7.93 2.66 33.42
C VAL A 203 -7.77 1.32 32.70
N SER A 204 -6.77 0.52 33.10
CA SER A 204 -6.54 -0.82 32.55
C SER A 204 -7.74 -1.76 32.79
N ASP A 205 -8.34 -1.75 33.99
CA ASP A 205 -9.53 -2.55 34.28
C ASP A 205 -10.72 -2.19 33.37
N ILE A 206 -10.98 -0.88 33.19
CA ILE A 206 -12.05 -0.40 32.30
C ILE A 206 -11.77 -0.80 30.84
N THR A 207 -10.53 -0.66 30.37
CA THR A 207 -10.12 -1.08 29.02
C THR A 207 -10.34 -2.58 28.81
N HIS A 208 -9.98 -3.41 29.79
CA HIS A 208 -10.19 -4.85 29.74
C HIS A 208 -11.68 -5.21 29.64
N ARG A 209 -12.52 -4.59 30.47
CA ARG A 209 -13.98 -4.78 30.43
C ARG A 209 -14.59 -4.36 29.09
N ALA A 210 -14.14 -3.23 28.52
CA ALA A 210 -14.57 -2.78 27.20
C ALA A 210 -14.16 -3.74 26.08
N MET A 211 -12.93 -4.28 26.14
CA MET A 211 -12.46 -5.28 25.18
C MET A 211 -13.21 -6.62 25.28
N ASN A 212 -13.76 -6.95 26.45
CA ASN A 212 -14.65 -8.10 26.65
C ASN A 212 -16.10 -7.83 26.23
N GLY A 213 -16.41 -6.62 25.74
CA GLY A 213 -17.76 -6.23 25.33
C GLY A 213 -18.71 -5.94 26.49
N GLU A 214 -18.21 -5.76 27.70
CA GLU A 214 -19.01 -5.40 28.88
C GLU A 214 -19.42 -3.92 28.89
N LEU A 215 -18.65 -3.08 28.20
CA LEU A 215 -18.87 -1.64 28.07
C LEU A 215 -18.83 -1.27 26.59
N ASP A 216 -19.72 -0.38 26.17
CA ASP A 216 -19.59 0.22 24.84
C ASP A 216 -18.41 1.21 24.81
N PHE A 217 -18.00 1.62 23.61
CA PHE A 217 -16.82 2.48 23.44
C PHE A 217 -16.97 3.83 24.14
N ALA A 218 -18.14 4.47 24.01
CA ALA A 218 -18.39 5.79 24.57
C ALA A 218 -18.45 5.74 26.10
N GLU A 219 -19.08 4.71 26.67
CA GLU A 219 -19.13 4.45 28.10
C GLU A 219 -17.72 4.20 28.65
N SER A 220 -16.96 3.31 28.02
CA SER A 220 -15.57 3.02 28.40
C SER A 220 -14.69 4.27 28.34
N LEU A 221 -14.81 5.06 27.28
CA LEU A 221 -14.02 6.28 27.13
C LEU A 221 -14.38 7.32 28.21
N ASN A 222 -15.67 7.56 28.44
CA ASN A 222 -16.10 8.50 29.49
C ASN A 222 -15.65 8.05 30.89
N GLN A 223 -15.73 6.75 31.20
CA GLN A 223 -15.24 6.23 32.48
C GLN A 223 -13.73 6.43 32.63
N ARG A 224 -12.93 6.11 31.60
CA ARG A 224 -11.46 6.31 31.66
C ARG A 224 -11.09 7.79 31.76
N VAL A 225 -11.76 8.67 31.01
CA VAL A 225 -11.54 10.11 31.06
C VAL A 225 -11.94 10.69 32.42
N SER A 226 -12.99 10.18 33.06
CA SER A 226 -13.41 10.65 34.40
C SER A 226 -12.34 10.47 35.48
N LEU A 227 -11.49 9.45 35.34
CA LEU A 227 -10.37 9.19 36.25
C LEU A 227 -9.23 10.21 36.11
N LEU A 228 -9.19 10.96 35.02
CA LEU A 228 -8.18 11.99 34.76
C LEU A 228 -8.55 13.35 35.39
N ALA A 229 -9.69 13.46 36.07
CA ALA A 229 -10.14 14.69 36.71
C ALA A 229 -9.11 15.23 37.71
N GLY A 230 -8.80 16.53 37.61
CA GLY A 230 -7.81 17.20 38.44
C GLY A 230 -6.37 17.13 37.91
N LEU A 231 -6.11 16.42 36.82
CA LEU A 231 -4.80 16.45 36.17
C LEU A 231 -4.54 17.84 35.57
N PRO A 232 -3.38 18.47 35.80
CA PRO A 232 -3.07 19.77 35.19
C PRO A 232 -2.78 19.64 33.70
N VAL A 233 -3.17 20.65 32.91
CA VAL A 233 -2.93 20.70 31.46
C VAL A 233 -1.44 20.59 31.11
N SER A 234 -0.53 20.98 32.02
CA SER A 234 0.92 20.79 31.83
C SER A 234 1.30 19.32 31.64
N ALA A 235 0.57 18.39 32.26
CA ALA A 235 0.80 16.96 32.10
C ALA A 235 0.56 16.47 30.66
N LEU A 236 -0.26 17.17 29.86
CA LEU A 236 -0.45 16.85 28.45
C LEU A 236 0.85 17.06 27.65
N ALA A 237 1.59 18.14 27.95
CA ALA A 237 2.86 18.41 27.31
C ALA A 237 3.94 17.39 27.72
N GLU A 238 3.94 16.98 29.00
CA GLU A 238 4.83 15.94 29.52
C GLU A 238 4.52 14.58 28.88
N ALA A 239 3.24 14.17 28.84
CA ALA A 239 2.80 12.97 28.16
C ALA A 239 3.21 12.93 26.69
N ARG A 240 3.06 14.06 25.98
CA ARG A 240 3.48 14.15 24.57
C ARG A 240 4.98 13.89 24.39
N SER A 241 5.83 14.31 25.34
CA SER A 241 7.28 14.10 25.24
C SER A 241 7.70 12.62 25.35
N GLU A 242 6.82 11.75 25.85
CA GLU A 242 7.05 10.31 25.94
C GLU A 242 6.56 9.52 24.72
N ILE A 243 5.80 10.17 23.83
CA ILE A 243 5.19 9.52 22.67
C ILE A 243 6.25 9.24 21.61
N GLN A 244 6.20 8.04 21.06
CA GLN A 244 7.08 7.62 19.97
C GLN A 244 6.25 7.32 18.73
N PHE A 245 6.62 7.96 17.63
CA PHE A 245 6.08 7.60 16.32
C PHE A 245 6.41 6.15 15.97
N THR A 246 5.47 5.49 15.32
CA THR A 246 5.68 4.18 14.71
C THR A 246 6.81 4.29 13.68
N PRO A 247 7.76 3.34 13.64
CA PRO A 247 8.81 3.33 12.63
C PRO A 247 8.23 3.52 11.22
N GLY A 248 8.81 4.44 10.45
CA GLY A 248 8.32 4.76 9.10
C GLY A 248 7.22 5.83 9.04
N ALA A 249 6.58 6.25 10.15
CA ALA A 249 5.51 7.27 10.11
C ALA A 249 5.93 8.60 9.46
N ALA A 250 7.13 9.09 9.79
CA ALA A 250 7.69 10.30 9.17
C ALA A 250 7.97 10.12 7.67
N THR A 251 8.45 8.94 7.27
CA THR A 251 8.68 8.60 5.84
C THR A 251 7.38 8.49 5.07
N LEU A 252 6.35 7.87 5.66
CA LEU A 252 5.01 7.80 5.10
C LEU A 252 4.48 9.21 4.84
N CYS A 253 4.36 10.05 5.88
CA CYS A 253 3.78 11.38 5.75
C CYS A 253 4.56 12.27 4.76
N ARG A 254 5.89 12.27 4.84
CA ARG A 254 6.76 13.02 3.90
C ARG A 254 6.53 12.59 2.46
N THR A 255 6.50 11.28 2.19
CA THR A 255 6.32 10.74 0.85
C THR A 255 4.93 11.07 0.30
N LEU A 256 3.89 10.90 1.12
CA LEU A 256 2.51 11.24 0.74
C LEU A 256 2.37 12.73 0.40
N HIS A 257 2.93 13.62 1.22
CA HIS A 257 2.93 15.05 0.94
C HIS A 257 3.65 15.39 -0.38
N ARG A 258 4.79 14.75 -0.65
CA ARG A 258 5.53 14.93 -1.91
C ARG A 258 4.72 14.51 -3.14
N LEU A 259 3.88 13.48 -3.01
CA LEU A 259 2.97 13.02 -4.07
C LEU A 259 1.70 13.89 -4.20
N GLY A 260 1.55 14.91 -3.35
CA GLY A 260 0.36 15.76 -3.30
C GLY A 260 -0.85 15.08 -2.68
N PHE A 261 -0.64 14.03 -1.87
CA PHE A 261 -1.72 13.28 -1.24
C PHE A 261 -2.22 14.03 0.00
N HIS A 262 -3.49 13.82 0.32
CA HIS A 262 -4.06 14.33 1.55
C HIS A 262 -3.83 13.30 2.66
N VAL A 263 -3.30 13.77 3.79
CA VAL A 263 -3.18 12.98 5.01
C VAL A 263 -4.09 13.58 6.06
N ALA A 264 -4.86 12.72 6.74
CA ALA A 264 -5.68 13.10 7.88
C ALA A 264 -5.54 12.08 9.01
N LEU A 265 -5.70 12.54 10.24
CA LEU A 265 -5.72 11.70 11.42
C LEU A 265 -7.13 11.66 12.00
N VAL A 266 -7.59 10.46 12.34
CA VAL A 266 -8.90 10.22 12.94
C VAL A 266 -8.71 9.34 14.16
N SER A 267 -8.88 9.89 15.35
CA SER A 267 -8.50 9.24 16.61
C SER A 267 -9.64 9.23 17.61
N GLY A 268 -9.73 8.15 18.40
CA GLY A 268 -10.54 8.11 19.62
C GLY A 268 -9.85 8.75 20.83
N GLY A 269 -8.59 9.17 20.70
CA GLY A 269 -7.81 9.91 21.69
C GLY A 269 -8.13 11.41 21.68
N PHE A 270 -7.17 12.22 22.14
CA PHE A 270 -7.41 13.62 22.51
C PHE A 270 -6.71 14.62 21.59
N SER A 271 -7.46 15.56 21.03
CA SER A 271 -6.96 16.58 20.10
C SER A 271 -5.81 17.40 20.67
N GLU A 272 -5.81 17.66 21.98
CA GLU A 272 -4.78 18.43 22.69
C GLU A 272 -3.40 17.74 22.63
N ILE A 273 -3.37 16.42 22.41
CA ILE A 273 -2.15 15.61 22.19
C ILE A 273 -1.92 15.36 20.70
N VAL A 274 -2.97 14.92 19.99
CA VAL A 274 -2.88 14.51 18.58
C VAL A 274 -2.50 15.66 17.66
N THR A 275 -3.10 16.84 17.84
CA THR A 275 -2.89 17.98 16.92
C THR A 275 -1.43 18.46 16.91
N PRO A 276 -0.76 18.65 18.06
CA PRO A 276 0.67 18.95 18.08
C PRO A 276 1.54 17.87 17.42
N LEU A 277 1.27 16.58 17.67
CA LEU A 277 2.01 15.48 17.05
C LEU A 277 1.82 15.44 15.53
N ALA A 278 0.59 15.68 15.07
CA ALA A 278 0.25 15.74 13.65
C ALA A 278 1.05 16.86 12.95
N ALA A 279 1.16 18.02 13.60
CA ALA A 279 1.91 19.16 13.08
C ALA A 279 3.41 18.86 12.91
N GLU A 280 4.02 18.02 13.76
CA GLU A 280 5.42 17.57 13.59
C GLU A 280 5.62 16.77 12.29
N LEU A 281 4.57 16.11 11.81
CA LEU A 281 4.55 15.37 10.53
C LEU A 281 4.01 16.19 9.35
N GLY A 282 3.68 17.46 9.58
CA GLY A 282 3.06 18.34 8.59
C GLY A 282 1.57 18.05 8.31
N VAL A 283 0.91 17.27 9.16
CA VAL A 283 -0.51 16.90 9.02
C VAL A 283 -1.36 17.90 9.79
N VAL A 284 -2.22 18.64 9.08
CA VAL A 284 -3.09 19.67 9.65
C VAL A 284 -4.56 19.25 9.78
N ASN A 285 -4.90 18.07 9.27
CA ASN A 285 -6.27 17.56 9.25
C ASN A 285 -6.43 16.51 10.33
N VAL A 286 -7.06 16.88 11.43
CA VAL A 286 -7.23 16.02 12.60
C VAL A 286 -8.69 16.03 13.03
N ARG A 287 -9.23 14.84 13.30
CA ARG A 287 -10.48 14.63 14.02
C ARG A 287 -10.17 13.77 15.25
N ALA A 288 -10.42 14.31 16.44
CA ALA A 288 -10.20 13.62 17.72
C ALA A 288 -11.19 14.12 18.77
N ASN A 289 -11.27 13.44 19.91
CA ASN A 289 -12.06 13.91 21.06
C ASN A 289 -11.37 15.11 21.72
N HIS A 290 -12.12 15.94 22.43
CA HIS A 290 -11.56 17.08 23.17
C HIS A 290 -11.72 16.86 24.67
N LEU A 291 -10.63 17.02 25.42
CA LEU A 291 -10.69 17.02 26.87
C LEU A 291 -11.30 18.34 27.37
N ASP A 292 -12.20 18.26 28.34
CA ASP A 292 -12.75 19.44 29.01
C ASP A 292 -11.81 19.96 30.09
N VAL A 293 -11.61 21.28 30.09
CA VAL A 293 -10.59 21.98 30.90
C VAL A 293 -11.20 23.20 31.57
N VAL A 294 -11.04 23.28 32.89
CA VAL A 294 -11.45 24.44 33.70
C VAL A 294 -10.30 24.81 34.64
N ASP A 295 -9.97 26.10 34.70
CA ASP A 295 -8.90 26.65 35.54
C ASP A 295 -7.54 25.93 35.39
N GLY A 296 -7.24 25.46 34.18
CA GLY A 296 -5.99 24.76 33.86
C GLY A 296 -5.93 23.29 34.32
N LEU A 297 -7.06 22.73 34.75
CA LEU A 297 -7.20 21.33 35.18
C LEU A 297 -8.19 20.59 34.29
N LEU A 298 -7.94 19.31 34.03
CA LEU A 298 -8.91 18.44 33.35
C LEU A 298 -10.12 18.22 34.25
N THR A 299 -11.34 18.33 33.71
CA THR A 299 -12.57 18.12 34.48
C THR A 299 -12.98 16.64 34.58
N GLY A 300 -12.32 15.78 33.81
CA GLY A 300 -12.70 14.37 33.64
C GLY A 300 -13.89 14.17 32.70
N LYS A 301 -14.17 15.14 31.81
CA LYS A 301 -15.22 15.05 30.79
C LYS A 301 -14.65 15.32 29.40
N LEU A 302 -15.43 14.93 28.40
CA LEU A 302 -15.17 15.27 27.00
C LEU A 302 -16.05 16.43 26.55
N ASN A 303 -15.53 17.24 25.64
CA ASN A 303 -16.23 18.33 24.97
C ASN A 303 -16.61 17.93 23.54
N GLY A 304 -17.86 18.19 23.17
CA GLY A 304 -18.38 17.92 21.83
C GLY A 304 -18.81 16.48 21.60
N GLU A 305 -18.96 16.11 20.33
CA GLU A 305 -19.35 14.77 19.91
C GLU A 305 -18.17 13.80 20.03
N ILE A 306 -18.44 12.59 20.53
CA ILE A 306 -17.43 11.56 20.69
C ILE A 306 -17.12 10.95 19.32
N VAL A 307 -15.84 10.91 18.97
CA VAL A 307 -15.31 10.18 17.82
C VAL A 307 -15.28 8.69 18.16
N ASP A 308 -16.43 8.04 18.00
CA ASP A 308 -16.58 6.60 18.12
C ASP A 308 -16.31 5.87 16.79
N ARG A 309 -16.58 4.57 16.75
CA ARG A 309 -16.39 3.74 15.56
C ARG A 309 -17.11 4.28 14.31
N SER A 310 -18.35 4.74 14.47
CA SER A 310 -19.12 5.32 13.38
C SER A 310 -18.63 6.72 13.03
N GLY A 311 -18.22 7.50 14.05
CA GLY A 311 -17.59 8.80 13.91
C GLY A 311 -16.29 8.74 13.09
N LYS A 312 -15.50 7.67 13.21
CA LYS A 312 -14.30 7.47 12.39
C LYS A 312 -14.64 7.31 10.90
N ALA A 313 -15.68 6.52 10.58
CA ALA A 313 -16.14 6.35 9.21
C ALA A 313 -16.74 7.65 8.63
N GLN A 314 -17.48 8.41 9.44
CA GLN A 314 -18.00 9.71 9.05
C GLN A 314 -16.87 10.70 8.78
N ALA A 315 -15.85 10.75 9.64
CA ALA A 315 -14.70 11.63 9.45
C ALA A 315 -13.94 11.36 8.15
N LEU A 316 -13.79 10.08 7.77
CA LEU A 316 -13.23 9.69 6.47
C LEU A 316 -14.04 10.29 5.31
N GLN A 317 -15.37 10.17 5.36
CA GLN A 317 -16.26 10.71 4.33
C GLN A 317 -16.20 12.24 4.28
N ASP A 318 -16.22 12.91 5.43
CA ASP A 318 -16.11 14.37 5.54
C ASP A 318 -14.79 14.87 4.92
N PHE A 319 -13.68 14.20 5.21
CA PHE A 319 -12.38 14.57 4.64
C PHE A 319 -12.34 14.30 3.14
N ALA A 320 -12.88 13.17 2.68
CA ALA A 320 -12.95 12.84 1.26
C ALA A 320 -13.73 13.92 0.48
N GLU A 321 -14.90 14.32 0.99
CA GLU A 321 -15.72 15.39 0.43
C GLU A 321 -14.97 16.73 0.44
N ARG A 322 -14.38 17.11 1.58
CA ARG A 322 -13.62 18.37 1.74
C ARG A 322 -12.47 18.50 0.73
N PHE A 323 -11.77 17.40 0.43
CA PHE A 323 -10.66 17.40 -0.53
C PHE A 323 -11.09 17.12 -1.98
N GLY A 324 -12.37 16.80 -2.21
CA GLY A 324 -12.85 16.38 -3.52
C GLY A 324 -12.23 15.06 -3.99
N VAL A 325 -11.83 14.20 -3.04
CA VAL A 325 -11.27 12.87 -3.32
C VAL A 325 -12.43 11.87 -3.35
N PRO A 326 -12.64 11.12 -4.46
CA PRO A 326 -13.68 10.09 -4.48
C PRO A 326 -13.34 8.98 -3.49
N MET A 327 -14.37 8.37 -2.88
CA MET A 327 -14.18 7.26 -1.94
C MET A 327 -13.36 6.11 -2.53
N SER A 328 -13.40 5.89 -3.85
CA SER A 328 -12.57 4.90 -4.57
C SER A 328 -11.05 5.15 -4.48
N ARG A 329 -10.62 6.30 -3.95
CA ARG A 329 -9.22 6.71 -3.76
C ARG A 329 -8.91 7.07 -2.31
N THR A 330 -9.66 6.47 -1.39
CA THR A 330 -9.42 6.60 0.04
C THR A 330 -8.73 5.38 0.60
N ILE A 331 -7.76 5.60 1.47
CA ILE A 331 -7.05 4.56 2.21
C ILE A 331 -7.27 4.85 3.68
N ALA A 332 -7.69 3.86 4.45
CA ALA A 332 -7.84 3.95 5.89
C ALA A 332 -6.89 2.95 6.56
N VAL A 333 -6.26 3.36 7.66
CA VAL A 333 -5.31 2.54 8.41
C VAL A 333 -5.63 2.60 9.89
N GLY A 334 -5.71 1.44 10.54
CA GLY A 334 -5.94 1.33 11.98
C GLY A 334 -5.64 -0.08 12.48
N ASP A 335 -5.59 -0.26 13.79
CA ASP A 335 -5.27 -1.53 14.44
C ASP A 335 -6.47 -2.13 15.20
N GLY A 336 -7.45 -1.30 15.55
CA GLY A 336 -8.47 -1.59 16.55
C GLY A 336 -9.86 -1.89 15.99
N ALA A 337 -10.71 -2.46 16.84
CA ALA A 337 -12.10 -2.76 16.48
C ALA A 337 -12.95 -1.48 16.29
N ASN A 338 -12.51 -0.37 16.87
CA ASN A 338 -13.02 0.99 16.68
C ASN A 338 -12.74 1.52 15.26
N ASP A 339 -11.79 0.95 14.51
CA ASP A 339 -11.49 1.41 13.15
C ASP A 339 -12.30 0.71 12.07
N LEU A 340 -12.94 -0.42 12.40
CA LEU A 340 -13.53 -1.32 11.40
C LEU A 340 -14.50 -0.64 10.43
N ASP A 341 -15.32 0.31 10.89
CA ASP A 341 -16.26 1.00 9.99
C ASP A 341 -15.53 1.96 9.05
N MET A 342 -14.46 2.61 9.52
CA MET A 342 -13.58 3.45 8.69
C MET A 342 -12.82 2.60 7.68
N LEU A 343 -12.25 1.47 8.11
CA LEU A 343 -11.55 0.52 7.25
C LEU A 343 -12.47 -0.04 6.15
N ASN A 344 -13.71 -0.42 6.51
CA ASN A 344 -14.69 -0.96 5.58
C ASN A 344 -15.27 0.11 4.63
N ALA A 345 -15.29 1.38 5.03
CA ALA A 345 -15.77 2.48 4.21
C ALA A 345 -14.73 2.95 3.18
N ALA A 346 -13.44 2.77 3.45
CA ALA A 346 -12.36 3.14 2.53
C ALA A 346 -12.31 2.20 1.30
N ALA A 347 -11.68 2.67 0.23
CA ALA A 347 -11.40 1.79 -0.93
C ALA A 347 -10.31 0.75 -0.64
N LEU A 348 -9.41 1.08 0.29
CA LEU A 348 -8.42 0.16 0.82
C LEU A 348 -8.34 0.34 2.35
N GLY A 349 -8.98 -0.57 3.09
CA GLY A 349 -8.84 -0.68 4.54
C GLY A 349 -7.62 -1.53 4.93
N ILE A 350 -6.67 -0.95 5.64
CA ILE A 350 -5.44 -1.60 6.09
C ILE A 350 -5.47 -1.79 7.61
N ALA A 351 -5.50 -3.06 8.04
CA ALA A 351 -5.30 -3.45 9.43
C ALA A 351 -3.79 -3.47 9.75
N PHE A 352 -3.29 -2.47 10.48
CA PHE A 352 -1.87 -2.35 10.81
C PHE A 352 -1.58 -2.92 12.20
N ASN A 353 -0.73 -3.94 12.30
CA ASN A 353 -0.41 -4.68 13.54
C ASN A 353 -1.64 -5.04 14.39
N ALA A 354 -2.76 -5.27 13.70
CA ALA A 354 -4.08 -5.34 14.30
C ALA A 354 -4.34 -6.67 14.99
N LYS A 355 -5.26 -6.64 15.96
CA LYS A 355 -5.77 -7.86 16.61
C LYS A 355 -6.46 -8.78 15.57
N PRO A 356 -6.47 -10.11 15.77
CA PRO A 356 -7.04 -11.05 14.79
C PRO A 356 -8.46 -10.70 14.31
N PHE A 357 -9.31 -10.23 15.23
CA PHE A 357 -10.68 -9.82 14.92
C PHE A 357 -10.76 -8.73 13.84
N VAL A 358 -9.85 -7.76 13.86
CA VAL A 358 -9.79 -6.64 12.92
C VAL A 358 -9.12 -7.09 11.63
N ARG A 359 -7.99 -7.79 11.77
CA ARG A 359 -7.21 -8.34 10.66
C ARG A 359 -8.05 -9.16 9.68
N ASP A 360 -8.92 -10.02 10.20
CA ASP A 360 -9.73 -10.94 9.39
C ASP A 360 -10.91 -10.23 8.68
N ARG A 361 -11.14 -8.93 8.95
CA ARG A 361 -12.26 -8.14 8.40
C ARG A 361 -11.81 -6.97 7.52
N ALA A 362 -10.53 -6.59 7.56
CA ALA A 362 -9.97 -5.56 6.69
C ALA A 362 -9.62 -6.10 5.29
N ASP A 363 -9.47 -5.23 4.30
CA ASP A 363 -9.09 -5.63 2.94
C ASP A 363 -7.67 -6.16 2.85
N SER A 364 -6.78 -5.63 3.69
CA SER A 364 -5.38 -6.02 3.79
C SER A 364 -4.90 -5.86 5.22
N ALA A 365 -3.88 -6.64 5.57
CA ALA A 365 -3.26 -6.57 6.87
C ALA A 365 -1.75 -6.46 6.73
N LEU A 366 -1.14 -5.65 7.59
CA LEU A 366 0.29 -5.47 7.70
C LEU A 366 0.71 -5.88 9.11
N THR A 367 1.58 -6.87 9.22
CA THR A 367 2.17 -7.35 10.48
C THR A 367 3.60 -6.87 10.68
N SER A 368 4.16 -6.20 9.67
CA SER A 368 5.41 -5.48 9.77
C SER A 368 5.32 -4.28 10.74
N PRO A 369 6.33 -4.02 11.58
CA PRO A 369 6.30 -2.88 12.50
C PRO A 369 6.59 -1.52 11.83
N TYR A 370 6.69 -1.48 10.49
CA TYR A 370 7.07 -0.29 9.73
C TYR A 370 5.86 0.28 8.99
N LEU A 371 5.39 1.47 9.40
CA LEU A 371 4.20 2.13 8.85
C LEU A 371 4.39 2.59 7.39
N ASP A 372 5.63 2.86 6.97
CA ASP A 372 5.94 3.23 5.57
C ASP A 372 5.75 2.07 4.57
N THR A 373 5.53 0.84 5.04
CA THR A 373 5.16 -0.29 4.17
C THR A 373 3.82 -0.11 3.46
N ILE A 374 2.96 0.79 3.95
CA ILE A 374 1.73 1.20 3.26
C ILE A 374 2.05 1.75 1.86
N LEU A 375 3.17 2.46 1.71
CA LEU A 375 3.62 2.99 0.41
C LEU A 375 3.82 1.86 -0.62
N TYR A 376 4.24 0.67 -0.17
CA TYR A 376 4.46 -0.48 -1.06
C TYR A 376 3.14 -1.04 -1.58
N LEU A 377 2.08 -1.04 -0.77
CA LEU A 377 0.74 -1.40 -1.22
C LEU A 377 0.20 -0.42 -2.28
N MET A 378 0.63 0.83 -2.19
CA MET A 378 0.32 1.89 -3.15
C MET A 378 1.18 1.79 -4.43
N GLY A 379 2.11 0.84 -4.50
CA GLY A 379 3.01 0.62 -5.63
C GLY A 379 4.18 1.60 -5.70
N ILE A 380 4.46 2.33 -4.61
CA ILE A 380 5.57 3.27 -4.52
C ILE A 380 6.84 2.48 -4.17
N ASN A 381 7.89 2.63 -4.97
CA ASN A 381 9.12 1.86 -4.81
C ASN A 381 10.02 2.48 -3.73
N ARG A 382 10.72 1.64 -2.95
CA ARG A 382 11.69 2.10 -1.96
C ARG A 382 12.80 2.97 -2.56
N ALA A 383 13.32 2.61 -3.73
CA ALA A 383 14.36 3.39 -4.42
C ALA A 383 13.86 4.77 -4.84
N GLU A 384 12.57 4.91 -5.21
CA GLU A 384 11.97 6.21 -5.54
C GLU A 384 11.91 7.12 -4.31
N ILE A 385 11.55 6.55 -3.15
CA ILE A 385 11.53 7.26 -1.86
C ILE A 385 12.93 7.78 -1.53
N GLU A 386 13.94 6.91 -1.57
CA GLU A 386 15.32 7.25 -1.22
C GLU A 386 15.94 8.26 -2.18
N GLN A 387 15.71 8.08 -3.49
CA GLN A 387 16.15 9.05 -4.49
C GLN A 387 15.57 10.42 -4.20
N ALA A 388 14.27 10.48 -3.92
CA ALA A 388 13.61 11.75 -3.65
C ALA A 388 14.13 12.36 -2.32
N ASP A 389 14.29 11.59 -1.25
CA ASP A 389 14.84 12.07 0.02
C ASP A 389 16.27 12.62 -0.11
N SER A 390 17.12 11.98 -0.93
CA SER A 390 18.49 12.47 -1.19
C SER A 390 18.52 13.84 -1.89
N GLN A 391 17.49 14.17 -2.66
CA GLN A 391 17.38 15.47 -3.34
C GLN A 391 16.97 16.60 -2.40
N ASP A 392 16.24 16.30 -1.31
CA ASP A 392 15.91 17.30 -0.30
C ASP A 392 17.11 17.62 0.58
N ALA A 393 17.92 16.62 0.95
CA ALA A 393 19.13 16.82 1.74
C ALA A 393 20.23 17.64 1.04
N THR A 394 20.12 17.81 -0.29
CA THR A 394 21.06 18.60 -1.11
C THR A 394 20.55 20.00 -1.45
N ARG A 395 19.32 20.34 -1.04
CA ARG A 395 18.74 21.69 -1.12
C ARG A 395 18.87 22.40 0.22
#